data_AF-A0A496VEX5-F1
#
_entry.id   AF-A0A496VEX5-F1
#
_cell.length_a   1.000
_cell.length_b   1.000
_cell.length_c   1.000
_cell.angle_alpha   90.00
_cell.angle_beta   90.00
_cell.angle_gamma   90.00
#
_symmetry.space_group_name_H-M   'P 1'
#
loop_
_entity.id
_entity.type
_entity.pdbx_description
1 polymer ?
#
loop_
_entity_poly.entity_id
_entity_poly.type
_entity_poly.pdbx_seq_one_letter_code
_entity_poly.pdbx_strand_id
1 'polypeptide(L)'
;MEMQNVTEQKRIALTHVIIDILDNWKVKAADQIKILDLPKGTKHRALRRYHENTPLPDDSNVMGRVEHLLGIADALRTTYPRNYEMGVYWINRPHRHFENRSPLEAMIEDGLDGLMSVRVHLDCAYAWSLTDKSCARIARTKEQAIILGGAERESRWEERKDILVLGAPGALPLALIILTEGATRGVALGFNNTYRRGYQGRCPWL
;
A
#
# COMPACT_ATOMS: atom_id res chain seq x y z
N MET A 1 17.29 27.50 -16.32
CA MET A 1 18.23 26.44 -15.89
C MET A 1 18.01 26.01 -14.43
N GLU A 2 17.35 26.83 -13.58
CA GLU A 2 17.10 26.49 -12.16
C GLU A 2 16.10 25.35 -11.90
N MET A 3 15.10 25.16 -12.76
CA MET A 3 14.02 24.18 -12.51
C MET A 3 14.46 22.71 -12.61
N GLN A 4 15.44 22.41 -13.46
CA GLN A 4 16.01 21.06 -13.58
C GLN A 4 16.86 20.70 -12.35
N ASN A 5 17.65 21.64 -11.84
CA ASN A 5 18.47 21.46 -10.64
C ASN A 5 17.60 21.20 -9.39
N VAL A 6 16.52 21.96 -9.21
CA VAL A 6 15.57 21.76 -8.11
C VAL A 6 14.91 20.37 -8.17
N THR A 7 14.63 19.87 -9.38
CA THR A 7 14.02 18.53 -9.56
C THR A 7 15.02 17.41 -9.23
N GLU A 8 16.28 17.58 -9.61
CA GLU A 8 17.36 16.64 -9.27
C GLU A 8 17.64 16.61 -7.77
N GLN A 9 17.76 17.77 -7.12
CA GLN A 9 17.94 17.88 -5.68
C GLN A 9 16.82 17.21 -4.89
N LYS A 10 15.56 17.36 -5.34
CA LYS A 10 14.41 16.66 -4.73
C LYS A 10 14.52 15.15 -4.85
N ARG A 11 15.00 14.64 -5.99
CA ARG A 11 15.21 13.19 -6.20
C ARG A 11 16.34 12.65 -5.33
N ILE A 12 17.40 13.42 -5.15
CA ILE A 12 18.50 13.07 -4.23
C ILE A 12 17.97 13.04 -2.79
N ALA A 13 17.24 14.07 -2.36
CA ALA A 13 16.66 14.12 -1.02
C ALA A 13 15.69 12.94 -0.76
N LEU A 14 14.83 12.61 -1.73
CA LEU A 14 13.96 11.44 -1.65
C LEU A 14 14.76 10.15 -1.51
N THR A 15 15.85 10.02 -2.26
CA THR A 15 16.74 8.86 -2.20
C THR A 15 17.35 8.70 -0.82
N HIS A 16 17.88 9.78 -0.24
CA HIS A 16 18.42 9.77 1.13
C HIS A 16 17.37 9.33 2.14
N VAL A 17 16.16 9.90 2.10
CA VAL A 17 15.08 9.51 3.01
C VAL A 17 14.75 8.02 2.92
N ILE A 18 14.66 7.46 1.71
CA ILE A 18 14.34 6.05 1.52
C ILE A 18 15.45 5.14 2.05
N ILE A 19 16.70 5.47 1.74
CA ILE A 19 17.85 4.71 2.20
C ILE A 19 17.96 4.77 3.73
N ASP A 20 17.74 5.94 4.34
CA ASP A 20 17.73 6.12 5.79
C ASP A 20 16.63 5.30 6.47
N ILE A 21 15.43 5.22 5.86
CA ILE A 21 14.34 4.37 6.35
C ILE A 21 14.77 2.89 6.37
N LEU A 22 15.35 2.40 5.27
CA LEU A 22 15.79 1.01 5.15
C LEU A 22 16.95 0.69 6.11
N ASP A 23 17.89 1.62 6.28
CA ASP A 23 18.99 1.48 7.23
C ASP A 23 18.51 1.48 8.68
N ASN A 24 17.53 2.32 9.00
CA ASN A 24 16.93 2.34 10.32
C ASN A 24 16.18 1.03 10.63
N TRP A 25 15.49 0.46 9.64
CA TRP A 25 14.86 -0.87 9.76
C TRP A 25 15.87 -2.02 9.81
N LYS A 26 17.18 -1.74 9.69
CA LYS A 26 18.29 -2.70 9.71
C LYS A 26 18.26 -3.68 8.53
N VAL A 27 17.75 -3.23 7.38
CA VAL A 27 17.73 -4.02 6.15
C VAL A 27 19.16 -4.16 5.62
N LYS A 28 19.57 -5.40 5.32
CA LYS A 28 20.89 -5.68 4.74
C LYS A 28 20.98 -5.11 3.33
N ALA A 29 22.18 -4.67 2.94
CA ALA A 29 22.47 -4.16 1.59
C ALA A 29 21.98 -5.07 0.44
N ALA A 30 22.06 -6.40 0.60
CA ALA A 30 21.54 -7.33 -0.41
C ALA A 30 20.02 -7.27 -0.56
N ASP A 31 19.31 -7.06 0.54
CA ASP A 31 17.86 -7.06 0.59
C ASP A 31 17.29 -5.69 0.25
N GLN A 32 18.02 -4.60 0.51
CA GLN A 32 17.67 -3.25 0.01
C GLN A 32 17.58 -3.24 -1.53
N ILE A 33 18.52 -3.90 -2.21
CA ILE A 33 18.52 -4.03 -3.69
C ILE A 33 17.26 -4.76 -4.18
N LYS A 34 16.83 -5.80 -3.46
CA LYS A 34 15.61 -6.57 -3.80
C LYS A 34 14.33 -5.78 -3.55
N ILE A 35 14.24 -5.13 -2.39
CA ILE A 35 13.06 -4.34 -2.00
C ILE A 35 12.83 -3.18 -2.98
N LEU A 36 13.91 -2.48 -3.35
CA LEU A 36 13.88 -1.36 -4.29
C LEU A 36 13.80 -1.80 -5.76
N ASP A 37 13.98 -3.10 -6.04
CA ASP A 37 13.96 -3.67 -7.40
C ASP A 37 14.98 -3.01 -8.33
N LEU A 38 16.19 -2.80 -7.81
CA LEU A 38 17.28 -2.24 -8.59
C LEU A 38 17.75 -3.25 -9.65
N PRO A 39 18.28 -2.78 -10.80
CA PRO A 39 18.65 -3.64 -11.91
C PRO A 39 19.54 -4.83 -11.50
N LYS A 40 19.23 -6.02 -12.04
CA LYS A 40 19.96 -7.27 -11.81
C LYS A 40 21.41 -7.09 -12.27
N GLY A 41 22.34 -6.98 -11.32
CA GLY A 41 23.74 -6.63 -11.57
C GLY A 41 24.26 -5.48 -10.72
N THR A 42 23.38 -4.78 -10.00
CA THR A 42 23.75 -3.78 -9.00
C THR A 42 24.54 -4.45 -7.87
N LYS A 43 25.83 -4.11 -7.76
CA LYS A 43 26.70 -4.61 -6.67
C LYS A 43 26.33 -3.93 -5.36
N HIS A 44 26.53 -4.60 -4.21
CA HIS A 44 26.31 -3.99 -2.88
C HIS A 44 27.05 -2.65 -2.70
N ARG A 45 28.26 -2.51 -3.28
CA ARG A 45 29.03 -1.25 -3.22
C ARG A 45 28.34 -0.09 -3.94
N ALA A 46 27.45 -0.36 -4.89
CA ALA A 46 26.69 0.68 -5.58
C ALA A 46 25.70 1.37 -4.63
N LEU A 47 25.26 0.72 -3.54
CA LEU A 47 24.38 1.36 -2.56
C LEU A 47 25.01 2.57 -1.88
N ARG A 48 26.32 2.53 -1.65
CA ARG A 48 27.06 3.68 -1.10
C ARG A 48 26.90 4.94 -1.97
N ARG A 49 26.73 4.79 -3.29
CA ARG A 49 26.53 5.94 -4.19
C ARG A 49 25.18 6.63 -3.97
N TYR A 50 24.16 5.87 -3.57
CA TYR A 50 22.84 6.41 -3.23
C TYR A 50 22.85 7.15 -1.88
N HIS A 51 23.73 6.79 -0.94
CA HIS A 51 23.96 7.59 0.27
C HIS A 51 24.66 8.92 0.00
N GLU A 52 25.55 8.97 -1.00
CA GLU A 52 26.34 10.17 -1.27
C GLU A 52 25.48 11.20 -2.02
N ASN A 53 25.31 11.08 -3.34
CA ASN A 53 24.58 12.08 -4.14
C ASN A 53 23.94 11.50 -5.42
N THR A 54 23.76 10.18 -5.51
CA THR A 54 23.13 9.58 -6.70
C THR A 54 21.63 9.42 -6.46
N PRO A 55 20.74 9.96 -7.30
CA PRO A 55 19.31 9.70 -7.19
C PRO A 55 18.98 8.26 -7.59
N LEU A 56 17.94 7.68 -7.00
CA LEU A 56 17.36 6.41 -7.43
C LEU A 56 16.93 6.49 -8.91
N PRO A 57 17.00 5.38 -9.67
CA PRO A 57 16.53 5.34 -11.04
C PRO A 57 15.07 5.82 -11.16
N ASP A 58 14.78 6.59 -12.20
CA ASP A 58 13.42 7.05 -12.50
C ASP A 58 12.63 5.95 -13.25
N ASP A 59 12.50 4.79 -12.60
CA ASP A 59 11.70 3.66 -13.09
C ASP A 59 10.39 3.62 -12.31
N SER A 60 9.28 3.46 -13.02
CA SER A 60 7.94 3.31 -12.44
C SER A 60 7.86 2.21 -11.37
N ASN A 61 8.59 1.11 -11.51
CA ASN A 61 8.62 0.02 -10.54
C ASN A 61 9.32 0.45 -9.26
N VAL A 62 10.49 1.11 -9.38
CA VAL A 62 11.25 1.63 -8.25
C VAL A 62 10.44 2.70 -7.53
N MET A 63 9.84 3.63 -8.27
CA MET A 63 9.05 4.72 -7.72
C MET A 63 7.77 4.24 -7.04
N GLY A 64 7.09 3.23 -7.59
CA GLY A 64 5.94 2.60 -6.92
C GLY A 64 6.33 1.98 -5.57
N ARG A 65 7.47 1.30 -5.50
CA ARG A 65 8.00 0.72 -4.25
C ARG A 65 8.38 1.82 -3.24
N VAL A 66 8.99 2.89 -3.71
CA VAL A 66 9.32 4.09 -2.90
C VAL A 66 8.06 4.68 -2.26
N GLU A 67 6.95 4.80 -2.99
CA GLU A 67 5.68 5.28 -2.43
C GLU A 67 5.14 4.37 -1.32
N HIS A 68 5.29 3.05 -1.47
CA HIS A 68 4.90 2.09 -0.45
C HIS A 68 5.77 2.18 0.79
N LEU A 69 7.10 2.29 0.63
CA LEU A 69 8.05 2.44 1.73
C LEU A 69 7.77 3.71 2.56
N LEU A 70 7.51 4.84 1.90
CA LEU A 70 7.12 6.08 2.59
C LEU A 70 5.80 5.91 3.34
N GLY A 71 4.81 5.25 2.73
CA GLY A 71 3.52 4.98 3.36
C GLY A 71 3.67 4.10 4.61
N ILE A 72 4.50 3.05 4.55
CA ILE A 72 4.78 2.19 5.70
C ILE A 72 5.51 2.97 6.80
N ALA A 73 6.52 3.77 6.45
CA ALA A 73 7.23 4.59 7.43
C ALA A 73 6.31 5.58 8.14
N ASP A 74 5.39 6.22 7.40
CA ASP A 74 4.41 7.15 7.99
C ASP A 74 3.37 6.41 8.87
N ALA A 75 2.92 5.23 8.44
CA ALA A 75 2.02 4.40 9.22
C ALA A 75 2.67 3.91 10.53
N LEU A 76 3.96 3.52 10.50
CA LEU A 76 4.71 3.15 11.70
C LEU A 76 4.89 4.35 12.65
N ARG A 77 5.18 5.53 12.11
CA ARG A 77 5.32 6.78 12.88
C ARG A 77 4.01 7.15 13.60
N THR A 78 2.87 6.94 12.96
CA THR A 78 1.55 7.20 13.56
C THR A 78 1.11 6.11 14.54
N THR A 79 1.51 4.86 14.30
CA THR A 79 1.24 3.72 15.20
C THR A 79 2.04 3.80 16.50
N TYR A 80 3.33 4.17 16.42
CA TYR A 80 4.25 4.21 17.56
C TYR A 80 4.80 5.62 17.81
N PRO A 81 3.96 6.63 18.13
CA PRO A 81 4.37 8.04 18.19
C PRO A 81 5.33 8.35 19.34
N ARG A 82 5.31 7.55 20.41
CA ARG A 82 6.14 7.76 21.61
C ARG A 82 7.43 6.94 21.60
N ASN A 83 7.48 5.88 20.81
CA ASN A 83 8.64 4.99 20.77
C ASN A 83 8.87 4.50 19.34
N TYR A 84 9.77 5.18 18.63
CA TYR A 84 10.11 4.84 17.26
C TYR A 84 10.81 3.49 17.12
N GLU A 85 11.56 3.06 18.15
CA GLU A 85 12.23 1.75 18.15
C GLU A 85 11.22 0.60 18.11
N MET A 86 10.00 0.81 18.62
CA MET A 86 8.94 -0.20 18.51
C MET A 86 8.50 -0.44 17.07
N GLY A 87 8.57 0.58 16.20
CA GLY A 87 8.32 0.38 14.77
C GLY A 87 9.38 -0.52 14.12
N VAL A 88 10.64 -0.29 14.47
CA VAL A 88 11.77 -1.13 14.03
C VAL A 88 11.67 -2.54 14.60
N TYR A 89 11.25 -2.68 15.85
CA TYR A 89 10.99 -3.98 16.47
C TYR A 89 9.86 -4.70 15.73
N TRP A 90 8.74 -4.04 15.48
CA TRP A 90 7.59 -4.63 14.81
C TRP A 90 7.93 -5.16 13.41
N ILE A 91 8.66 -4.38 12.60
CA ILE A 91 9.00 -4.77 11.23
C ILE A 91 9.92 -6.00 11.16
N ASN A 92 10.73 -6.21 12.20
CA ASN A 92 11.70 -7.31 12.28
C ASN A 92 11.16 -8.53 13.04
N ARG A 93 9.97 -8.46 13.63
CA ARG A 93 9.44 -9.56 14.47
C ARG A 93 8.46 -10.44 13.70
N PRO A 94 8.56 -11.78 13.85
CA PRO A 94 7.58 -12.71 13.30
C PRO A 94 6.15 -12.37 13.70
N HIS A 95 5.23 -12.38 12.74
CA HIS A 95 3.81 -12.12 12.97
C HIS A 95 2.95 -13.21 12.34
N ARG A 96 1.86 -13.61 13.03
CA ARG A 96 0.96 -14.67 12.53
C ARG A 96 0.30 -14.34 11.20
N HIS A 97 0.04 -13.05 10.97
CA HIS A 97 -0.57 -12.56 9.73
C HIS A 97 0.33 -12.76 8.50
N PHE A 98 1.65 -12.82 8.71
CA PHE A 98 2.64 -13.03 7.66
C PHE A 98 3.21 -14.46 7.72
N GLU A 99 2.38 -15.45 8.08
CA GLU A 99 2.76 -16.87 8.13
C GLU A 99 3.94 -17.17 9.08
N ASN A 100 4.02 -16.45 10.20
CA ASN A 100 5.15 -16.46 11.14
C ASN A 100 6.48 -15.97 10.54
N ARG A 101 6.46 -15.29 9.39
CA ARG A 101 7.57 -14.45 8.91
C ARG A 101 7.47 -13.06 9.52
N SER A 102 8.57 -12.33 9.52
CA SER A 102 8.56 -10.90 9.82
C SER A 102 7.96 -10.10 8.64
N PRO A 103 7.34 -8.95 8.90
CA PRO A 103 6.92 -8.03 7.84
C PRO A 103 8.06 -7.70 6.87
N LEU A 104 9.29 -7.58 7.38
CA LEU A 104 10.48 -7.36 6.55
C LEU A 104 10.76 -8.52 5.59
N GLU A 105 10.73 -9.77 6.06
CA GLU A 105 10.90 -10.95 5.21
C GLU A 105 9.82 -11.02 4.13
N ALA A 106 8.56 -10.75 4.47
CA ALA A 106 7.47 -10.70 3.49
C ALA A 106 7.73 -9.66 2.39
N MET A 107 8.24 -8.46 2.73
CA MET A 107 8.60 -7.45 1.73
C MET A 107 9.77 -7.89 0.83
N ILE A 108 10.71 -8.68 1.36
CA ILE A 108 11.89 -9.14 0.61
C ILE A 108 11.52 -10.28 -0.35
N GLU A 109 10.73 -11.23 0.12
CA GLU A 109 10.36 -12.45 -0.61
C GLU A 109 9.25 -12.19 -1.64
N ASP A 110 8.19 -11.50 -1.21
CA ASP A 110 6.98 -11.28 -2.01
C ASP A 110 7.10 -9.97 -2.84
N GLY A 111 8.14 -9.17 -2.60
CA GLY A 111 8.45 -7.97 -3.36
C GLY A 111 7.38 -6.89 -3.24
N LEU A 112 6.79 -6.49 -4.38
CA LEU A 112 5.77 -5.43 -4.40
C LEU A 112 4.51 -5.86 -3.66
N ASP A 113 4.08 -7.12 -3.81
CA ASP A 113 2.89 -7.63 -3.14
C ASP A 113 3.09 -7.67 -1.63
N GLY A 114 4.31 -8.01 -1.17
CA GLY A 114 4.69 -7.94 0.24
C GLY A 114 4.63 -6.52 0.80
N LEU A 115 5.18 -5.54 0.06
CA LEU A 115 5.09 -4.12 0.41
C LEU A 115 3.64 -3.63 0.50
N MET A 116 2.79 -4.04 -0.44
CA MET A 116 1.37 -3.72 -0.43
C MET A 116 0.67 -4.34 0.77
N SER A 117 0.92 -5.62 1.05
CA SER A 117 0.33 -6.36 2.17
C SER A 117 0.67 -5.71 3.52
N VAL A 118 1.96 -5.40 3.76
CA VAL A 118 2.39 -4.71 4.98
C VAL A 118 1.77 -3.32 5.09
N ARG A 119 1.71 -2.55 4.00
CA ARG A 119 1.09 -1.23 3.99
C ARG A 119 -0.41 -1.29 4.30
N VAL A 120 -1.14 -2.24 3.71
CA VAL A 120 -2.58 -2.44 3.98
C VAL A 120 -2.81 -2.84 5.43
N HIS A 121 -1.92 -3.65 6.00
CA HIS A 121 -2.00 -4.06 7.40
C HIS A 121 -1.85 -2.87 8.38
N LEU A 122 -0.97 -1.92 8.07
CA LEU A 122 -0.67 -0.78 8.95
C LEU A 122 -1.55 0.45 8.69
N ASP A 123 -1.87 0.74 7.43
CA ASP A 123 -2.55 1.96 7.00
C ASP A 123 -3.99 1.64 6.59
N CYS A 124 -4.90 1.78 7.56
CA CYS A 124 -6.33 1.63 7.34
C CYS A 124 -6.85 2.59 6.25
N ALA A 125 -6.34 3.82 6.14
CA ALA A 125 -6.79 4.75 5.10
C ALA A 125 -6.35 4.29 3.70
N TYR A 126 -5.15 3.73 3.59
CA TYR A 126 -4.69 3.10 2.36
C TYR A 126 -5.54 1.89 1.98
N ALA A 127 -5.85 1.01 2.94
CA ALA A 127 -6.71 -0.15 2.71
C ALA A 127 -8.08 0.23 2.13
N TRP A 128 -8.72 1.27 2.68
CA TRP A 128 -10.00 1.79 2.16
C TRP A 128 -9.86 2.39 0.76
N SER A 129 -8.74 3.06 0.47
CA SER A 129 -8.50 3.60 -0.88
C SER A 129 -8.40 2.51 -1.95
N LEU A 130 -7.97 1.30 -1.58
CA LEU A 130 -7.93 0.15 -2.49
C LEU A 130 -9.34 -0.40 -2.75
N THR A 131 -10.18 -0.48 -1.72
CA THR A 131 -11.57 -0.94 -1.88
C THR A 131 -12.34 0.01 -2.78
N ASP A 132 -12.21 1.33 -2.61
CA ASP A 132 -12.88 2.32 -3.46
C ASP A 132 -12.46 2.19 -4.94
N LYS A 133 -11.15 2.04 -5.19
CA LYS A 133 -10.63 1.84 -6.55
C LYS A 133 -11.11 0.53 -7.16
N SER A 134 -11.20 -0.54 -6.38
CA SER A 134 -11.69 -1.84 -6.83
C SER A 134 -13.18 -1.77 -7.20
N CYS A 135 -14.01 -1.16 -6.34
CA CYS A 135 -15.42 -0.91 -6.62
C CYS A 135 -15.62 -0.04 -7.86
N ALA A 136 -14.84 1.03 -8.04
CA ALA A 136 -14.93 1.88 -9.22
C ALA A 136 -14.51 1.14 -10.51
N ARG A 137 -13.53 0.23 -10.43
CA ARG A 137 -13.13 -0.62 -11.57
C ARG A 137 -14.22 -1.61 -11.92
N ILE A 138 -14.85 -2.25 -10.93
CA ILE A 138 -15.98 -3.15 -11.15
C ILE A 138 -17.16 -2.39 -11.76
N ALA A 139 -17.52 -1.23 -11.23
CA ALA A 139 -18.59 -0.39 -11.75
C ALA A 139 -18.36 -0.01 -13.21
N ARG A 140 -17.14 0.44 -13.57
CA ARG A 140 -16.78 0.73 -14.98
C ARG A 140 -16.86 -0.48 -15.88
N THR A 141 -16.45 -1.66 -15.39
CA THR A 141 -16.52 -2.89 -16.17
C THR A 141 -17.98 -3.32 -16.38
N LYS A 142 -18.82 -3.14 -15.36
CA LYS A 142 -20.27 -3.39 -15.45
C LYS A 142 -20.93 -2.41 -16.43
N GLU A 143 -20.65 -1.11 -16.33
CA GLU A 143 -21.13 -0.09 -17.27
C GLU A 143 -20.68 -0.38 -18.71
N GLN A 144 -19.41 -0.74 -18.93
CA GLN A 144 -18.91 -1.13 -20.25
C GLN A 144 -19.58 -2.42 -20.79
N ALA A 145 -19.83 -3.40 -19.92
CA ALA A 145 -20.53 -4.64 -20.30
C ALA A 145 -22.02 -4.39 -20.64
N ILE A 146 -22.67 -3.44 -19.96
CA ILE A 146 -24.03 -2.98 -20.26
C ILE A 146 -24.07 -2.24 -21.61
N ILE A 147 -23.12 -1.34 -21.86
CA ILE A 147 -23.02 -0.56 -23.12
C ILE A 147 -22.74 -1.48 -24.33
N LEU A 148 -21.96 -2.55 -24.16
CA LEU A 148 -21.65 -3.51 -25.22
C LEU A 148 -22.74 -4.59 -25.43
N GLY A 149 -23.94 -4.42 -24.85
CA GLY A 149 -25.13 -5.22 -25.19
C GLY A 149 -25.13 -6.67 -24.69
N GLY A 150 -24.39 -6.99 -23.63
CA GLY A 150 -24.32 -8.35 -23.09
C GLY A 150 -25.34 -8.63 -21.99
N ALA A 151 -26.64 -8.72 -22.31
CA ALA A 151 -27.72 -9.00 -21.34
C ALA A 151 -27.67 -10.43 -20.72
N GLU A 152 -26.76 -11.29 -21.17
CA GLU A 152 -26.77 -12.74 -20.85
C GLU A 152 -25.63 -13.18 -19.90
N ARG A 153 -25.07 -12.24 -19.11
CA ARG A 153 -24.01 -12.54 -18.14
C ARG A 153 -24.24 -11.98 -16.74
N GLU A 154 -25.41 -11.42 -16.42
CA GLU A 154 -25.71 -10.91 -15.07
C GLU A 154 -25.66 -12.04 -14.01
N SER A 155 -26.09 -13.26 -14.37
CA SER A 155 -26.16 -14.41 -13.46
C SER A 155 -24.79 -14.93 -12.97
N ARG A 156 -23.70 -14.66 -13.72
CA ARG A 156 -22.34 -15.12 -13.38
C ARG A 156 -21.61 -14.18 -12.41
N TRP A 157 -22.10 -12.94 -12.24
CA TRP A 157 -21.48 -11.94 -11.36
C TRP A 157 -21.91 -12.09 -9.90
N GLU A 158 -23.09 -12.67 -9.64
CA GLU A 158 -23.58 -12.91 -8.29
C GLU A 158 -22.79 -14.01 -7.58
N GLU A 159 -22.38 -15.08 -8.29
CA GLU A 159 -21.48 -16.14 -7.77
C GLU A 159 -20.05 -15.65 -7.46
N ARG A 160 -19.62 -14.52 -8.02
CA ARG A 160 -18.27 -13.97 -7.75
C ARG A 160 -18.20 -13.07 -6.52
N LYS A 161 -19.34 -12.73 -5.89
CA LYS A 161 -19.37 -12.00 -4.62
C LYS A 161 -18.84 -12.87 -3.47
N ASP A 162 -18.97 -14.18 -3.58
CA ASP A 162 -18.53 -15.14 -2.56
C ASP A 162 -16.99 -15.27 -2.48
N ILE A 163 -16.27 -14.93 -3.54
CA ILE A 163 -14.79 -14.96 -3.56
C ILE A 163 -14.17 -13.81 -2.75
N LEU A 164 -14.92 -12.74 -2.47
CA LEU A 164 -14.44 -11.60 -1.67
C LEU A 164 -14.69 -11.75 -0.15
N VAL A 165 -15.35 -12.83 0.30
CA VAL A 165 -15.73 -13.03 1.71
C VAL A 165 -14.90 -14.11 2.43
N LEU A 166 -14.04 -14.86 1.74
CA LEU A 166 -13.28 -15.96 2.34
C LEU A 166 -11.90 -15.55 2.91
N GLY A 167 -11.86 -14.56 3.81
CA GLY A 167 -10.60 -14.13 4.43
C GLY A 167 -10.65 -13.46 5.81
N ALA A 168 -11.82 -13.29 6.43
CA ALA A 168 -11.91 -12.71 7.77
C ALA A 168 -12.71 -13.62 8.72
N PRO A 169 -12.06 -14.53 9.48
CA PRO A 169 -12.73 -15.22 10.56
C PRO A 169 -13.02 -14.21 11.69
N GLY A 170 -14.29 -13.78 11.82
CA GLY A 170 -14.78 -13.10 13.02
C GLY A 170 -15.73 -11.91 12.86
N ALA A 171 -16.07 -11.45 11.65
CA ALA A 171 -17.02 -10.35 11.48
C ALA A 171 -18.43 -10.87 11.17
N LEU A 172 -19.29 -10.92 12.19
CA LEU A 172 -20.74 -11.11 12.02
C LEU A 172 -21.35 -10.03 11.11
N PRO A 173 -22.42 -10.34 10.37
CA PRO A 173 -22.85 -9.60 9.20
C PRO A 173 -23.77 -8.43 9.58
N LEU A 174 -23.25 -7.20 9.53
CA LEU A 174 -24.10 -6.00 9.38
C LEU A 174 -24.18 -5.51 7.93
N ALA A 175 -23.47 -6.17 7.00
CA ALA A 175 -23.45 -5.80 5.58
C ALA A 175 -24.70 -6.23 4.79
N LEU A 176 -25.66 -6.93 5.41
CA LEU A 176 -26.87 -7.39 4.71
C LEU A 176 -27.97 -6.30 4.57
N ILE A 177 -27.84 -5.13 5.22
CA ILE A 177 -28.90 -4.11 5.20
C ILE A 177 -28.72 -3.07 4.07
N ILE A 178 -27.54 -2.92 3.48
CA ILE A 178 -27.29 -1.80 2.54
C ILE A 178 -27.67 -2.12 1.07
N LEU A 179 -27.94 -3.37 0.70
CA LEU A 179 -28.10 -3.73 -0.73
C LEU A 179 -29.52 -4.02 -1.23
N THR A 180 -30.57 -3.93 -0.41
CA THR A 180 -31.94 -4.24 -0.88
C THR A 180 -32.85 -3.03 -1.12
N GLU A 181 -32.56 -1.84 -0.61
CA GLU A 181 -33.44 -0.68 -0.81
C GLU A 181 -32.64 0.61 -1.00
N GLY A 182 -32.68 1.18 -2.22
CA GLY A 182 -32.14 2.52 -2.45
C GLY A 182 -31.72 2.89 -3.86
N ALA A 183 -31.96 2.05 -4.87
CA ALA A 183 -31.71 2.41 -6.27
C ALA A 183 -32.82 3.27 -6.89
N THR A 184 -33.34 4.29 -6.20
CA THR A 184 -34.19 5.34 -6.79
C THR A 184 -34.28 6.55 -5.85
N ARG A 185 -33.24 7.39 -5.79
CA ARG A 185 -33.32 8.84 -5.56
C ARG A 185 -31.90 9.40 -5.54
N GLY A 186 -31.63 10.28 -6.50
CA GLY A 186 -30.38 11.03 -6.55
C GLY A 186 -30.19 11.84 -5.27
N VAL A 187 -29.09 11.58 -4.59
CA VAL A 187 -28.48 12.54 -3.68
C VAL A 187 -27.00 12.57 -4.01
N ALA A 188 -26.59 13.61 -4.73
CA ALA A 188 -25.21 14.04 -4.79
C ALA A 188 -24.81 14.47 -3.37
N LEU A 189 -24.36 13.53 -2.53
CA LEU A 189 -23.61 13.88 -1.33
C LEU A 189 -22.17 14.07 -1.74
N GLY A 190 -21.75 15.34 -1.72
CA GLY A 190 -20.39 15.76 -1.99
C GLY A 190 -19.39 14.92 -1.21
N PHE A 191 -18.49 14.27 -1.95
CA PHE A 191 -17.24 13.71 -1.48
C PHE A 191 -16.37 14.85 -0.94
N ASN A 192 -16.67 15.33 0.27
CA ASN A 192 -15.91 16.39 0.89
C ASN A 192 -14.79 15.80 1.76
N ASN A 193 -13.63 16.44 1.64
CA ASN A 193 -12.29 16.07 2.11
C ASN A 193 -12.12 16.12 3.65
N THR A 194 -13.15 15.75 4.41
CA THR A 194 -13.19 15.85 5.88
C THR A 194 -12.90 14.53 6.61
N TYR A 195 -12.95 13.39 5.92
CA TYR A 195 -12.67 12.09 6.54
C TYR A 195 -11.17 11.82 6.82
N ARG A 196 -10.25 12.62 6.24
CA ARG A 196 -8.80 12.46 6.42
C ARG A 196 -8.26 12.86 7.80
N ARG A 197 -9.04 13.55 8.65
CA ARG A 197 -8.57 14.04 9.98
C ARG A 197 -9.14 13.30 11.19
N GLY A 198 -10.02 12.32 11.02
CA GLY A 198 -10.83 11.78 12.12
C GLY A 198 -10.42 10.41 12.70
N TYR A 199 -9.70 9.57 11.97
CA TYR A 199 -9.37 8.21 12.43
C TYR A 199 -7.92 8.12 12.90
N GLN A 200 -7.64 8.71 14.05
CA GLN A 200 -6.50 8.37 14.92
C GLN A 200 -6.88 7.27 15.94
N GLY A 201 -7.98 6.55 15.71
CA GLY A 201 -8.31 5.35 16.46
C GLY A 201 -7.44 4.20 15.96
N ARG A 202 -6.68 3.57 16.87
CA ARG A 202 -5.95 2.32 16.61
C ARG A 202 -6.80 1.38 15.75
N CYS A 203 -6.26 0.93 14.62
CA CYS A 203 -6.88 -0.15 13.85
C CYS A 203 -7.11 -1.33 14.83
N PRO A 204 -8.28 -2.01 14.83
CA PRO A 204 -8.64 -3.03 15.82
C PRO A 204 -7.70 -4.25 15.90
N TRP A 205 -6.68 -4.31 15.04
CA TRP A 205 -5.71 -5.39 14.91
C TRP A 205 -4.35 -5.08 15.58
N LEU A 206 -4.20 -3.91 16.23
CA LEU A 206 -3.04 -3.45 17.00
C LEU A 206 -3.41 -3.19 18.46
#